data_AF-A0A928VSE0-F1
#
_entry.id   AF-A0A928VSE0-F1
#
_cell.length_a   1.000
_cell.length_b   1.000
_cell.length_c   1.000
_cell.angle_alpha   90.00
_cell.angle_beta   90.00
_cell.angle_gamma   90.00
#
_symmetry.space_group_name_H-M   'P 1'
#
loop_
_entity.id
_entity.type
_entity.pdbx_description
1 polymer ?
#
loop_
_entity_poly.entity_id
_entity_poly.type
_entity_poly.pdbx_seq_one_letter_code
_entity_poly.pdbx_strand_id
1 'polypeptide(L)'
;MKRFWKIIQLGLITVCVSGVMGLPATAQRFRVGDAWQLVYQQLPTLPSENQYIAVETKQPDRKNTFVGRLISYHLYVKGRPKSLRLDWKHTIADYLGANEAIDEVTYPTQKRLRTNPLEGDRAVLQNLTRAERDQLIQVLIETLSARRQPPAKSQPVRVQPSPRPVMPVIPPTAPQPGGADLLR
;
A
#
# COMPACT_ATOMS: atom_id res chain seq x y z
N MET A 1 -38.14 -42.71 29.47
CA MET A 1 -39.60 -42.50 29.59
C MET A 1 -39.98 -41.23 28.83
N LYS A 2 -40.76 -41.39 27.75
CA LYS A 2 -41.91 -40.56 27.28
C LYS A 2 -41.70 -39.04 27.04
N ARG A 3 -42.15 -38.36 25.99
CA ARG A 3 -42.92 -38.57 24.73
C ARG A 3 -42.82 -37.21 23.97
N PHE A 4 -42.32 -37.15 22.74
CA PHE A 4 -43.05 -36.94 21.47
C PHE A 4 -44.27 -35.99 21.43
N TRP A 5 -44.24 -35.13 20.37
CA TRP A 5 -45.35 -34.54 19.56
C TRP A 5 -45.97 -33.20 20.07
N LYS A 6 -46.25 -32.17 19.25
CA LYS A 6 -46.68 -32.06 17.84
C LYS A 6 -46.24 -30.76 17.16
N ILE A 7 -46.10 -30.88 15.83
CA ILE A 7 -46.05 -29.84 14.79
C ILE A 7 -47.49 -29.40 14.47
N ILE A 8 -47.75 -28.11 14.25
CA ILE A 8 -48.81 -27.63 13.33
C ILE A 8 -48.28 -26.43 12.53
N GLN A 9 -48.39 -26.56 11.21
CA GLN A 9 -48.08 -25.55 10.18
C GLN A 9 -49.16 -24.46 10.10
N LEU A 10 -48.78 -23.27 9.62
CA LEU A 10 -49.44 -22.61 8.48
C LEU A 10 -48.65 -21.36 8.05
N GLY A 11 -48.52 -21.11 6.75
CA GLY A 11 -48.18 -19.77 6.24
C GLY A 11 -47.13 -19.73 5.13
N LEU A 12 -47.47 -20.28 3.98
CA LEU A 12 -46.76 -20.16 2.72
C LEU A 12 -46.84 -18.70 2.21
N ILE A 13 -45.72 -17.97 2.15
CA ILE A 13 -45.56 -16.84 1.22
C ILE A 13 -44.14 -16.91 0.64
N THR A 14 -44.02 -17.61 -0.49
CA THR A 14 -42.86 -17.50 -1.37
C THR A 14 -43.07 -16.28 -2.26
N VAL A 15 -42.40 -15.17 -1.94
CA VAL A 15 -42.14 -14.10 -2.92
C VAL A 15 -40.70 -14.26 -3.40
N CYS A 16 -40.53 -14.87 -4.58
CA CYS A 16 -39.28 -14.80 -5.31
C CYS A 16 -39.19 -13.43 -5.99
N VAL A 17 -38.72 -12.40 -5.26
CA VAL A 17 -38.20 -11.19 -5.92
C VAL A 17 -36.77 -11.49 -6.33
N SER A 18 -36.59 -11.90 -7.59
CA SER A 18 -35.27 -11.95 -8.23
C SER A 18 -34.79 -10.51 -8.49
N GLY A 19 -34.43 -9.81 -7.43
CA GLY A 19 -33.65 -8.59 -7.52
C GLY A 19 -32.20 -8.98 -7.66
N VAL A 20 -31.64 -8.89 -8.88
CA VAL A 20 -30.20 -8.84 -9.06
C VAL A 20 -29.72 -7.52 -8.47
N MET A 21 -29.55 -7.49 -7.15
CA MET A 21 -28.87 -6.42 -6.44
C MET A 21 -27.41 -6.48 -6.87
N GLY A 22 -27.08 -5.71 -7.90
CA GLY A 22 -25.70 -5.33 -8.16
C GLY A 22 -25.19 -4.65 -6.90
N LEU A 23 -24.40 -5.37 -6.10
CA LEU A 23 -23.73 -4.80 -4.95
C LEU A 23 -22.98 -3.55 -5.44
N PRO A 24 -23.13 -2.39 -4.79
CA PRO A 24 -22.32 -1.25 -5.13
C PRO A 24 -20.87 -1.68 -4.96
N ALA A 25 -20.13 -1.73 -6.06
CA ALA A 25 -18.68 -1.85 -6.03
C ALA A 25 -18.17 -0.58 -5.38
N THR A 26 -18.10 -0.55 -4.05
CA THR A 26 -17.36 0.46 -3.31
C THR A 26 -15.92 0.29 -3.74
N ALA A 27 -15.50 1.11 -4.71
CA ALA A 27 -14.10 1.36 -4.96
C ALA A 27 -13.57 2.04 -3.68
N GLN A 28 -13.21 1.23 -2.69
CA GLN A 28 -12.60 1.69 -1.46
C GLN A 28 -11.32 2.41 -1.88
N ARG A 29 -11.39 3.75 -1.90
CA ARG A 29 -10.21 4.61 -2.03
C ARG A 29 -9.26 4.17 -0.94
N PHE A 30 -8.18 3.49 -1.34
CA PHE A 30 -7.11 3.13 -0.43
C PHE A 30 -6.61 4.43 0.16
N ARG A 31 -6.66 4.55 1.48
CA ARG A 31 -5.91 5.60 2.13
C ARG A 31 -4.51 5.05 2.30
N VAL A 32 -3.50 5.87 2.05
CA VAL A 32 -2.10 5.53 2.35
C VAL A 32 -1.96 5.04 3.82
N GLY A 33 -2.83 5.55 4.71
CA GLY A 33 -2.93 5.10 6.10
C GLY A 33 -3.34 3.63 6.31
N ASP A 34 -3.92 2.95 5.32
CA ASP A 34 -4.28 1.53 5.39
C ASP A 34 -3.28 0.63 4.63
N ALA A 35 -2.25 1.22 4.01
CA ALA A 35 -1.28 0.51 3.19
C ALA A 35 -0.51 -0.59 3.93
N TRP A 36 -0.27 -0.40 5.22
CA TRP A 36 0.42 -1.36 6.07
C TRP A 36 -0.24 -2.75 6.06
N GLN A 37 -1.57 -2.83 5.92
CA GLN A 37 -2.29 -4.11 5.91
C GLN A 37 -1.85 -5.00 4.75
N LEU A 38 -1.72 -4.41 3.55
CA LEU A 38 -1.26 -5.14 2.37
C LEU A 38 0.20 -5.56 2.47
N VAL A 39 1.03 -4.75 3.14
CA VAL A 39 2.43 -5.11 3.41
C VAL A 39 2.50 -6.33 4.32
N TYR A 40 1.75 -6.37 5.43
CA TYR A 40 1.74 -7.55 6.32
C TYR A 40 1.08 -8.78 5.69
N GLN A 41 0.16 -8.61 4.73
CA GLN A 41 -0.34 -9.75 3.94
C GLN A 41 0.77 -10.38 3.09
N GLN A 42 1.69 -9.58 2.56
CA GLN A 42 2.82 -10.06 1.75
C GLN A 42 4.03 -10.48 2.60
N LEU A 43 4.16 -9.92 3.80
CA LEU A 43 5.25 -10.18 4.76
C LEU A 43 4.67 -10.58 6.12
N PRO A 44 4.05 -11.77 6.23
CA PRO A 44 3.32 -12.18 7.45
C PRO A 44 4.22 -12.42 8.66
N THR A 45 5.52 -12.65 8.44
CA THR A 45 6.52 -12.84 9.50
C THR A 45 7.12 -11.53 10.01
N LEU A 46 6.86 -10.40 9.35
CA LEU A 46 7.39 -9.10 9.75
C LEU A 46 6.76 -8.69 11.10
N PRO A 47 7.56 -8.30 12.11
CA PRO A 47 7.02 -7.83 13.39
C PRO A 47 6.10 -6.62 13.23
N SER A 48 4.99 -6.64 13.96
CA SER A 48 3.98 -5.58 13.87
C SER A 48 4.27 -4.36 14.76
N GLU A 49 5.00 -4.54 15.86
CA GLU A 49 5.29 -3.48 16.86
C GLU A 49 4.06 -2.62 17.20
N ASN A 50 2.93 -3.28 17.48
CA ASN A 50 1.62 -2.64 17.73
C ASN A 50 1.09 -2.83 19.16
N GLN A 51 1.99 -3.12 20.10
CA GLN A 51 1.70 -3.30 21.53
C GLN A 51 1.60 -1.98 22.30
N TYR A 52 1.94 -0.85 21.68
CA TYR A 52 2.02 0.46 22.34
C TYR A 52 0.65 0.97 22.80
N ILE A 53 0.61 1.52 24.01
CA ILE A 53 -0.61 2.01 24.66
C ILE A 53 -0.95 3.41 24.15
N ALA A 54 -2.17 3.57 23.63
CA ALA A 54 -2.71 4.88 23.26
C ALA A 54 -2.96 5.75 24.50
N VAL A 55 -2.70 7.05 24.37
CA VAL A 55 -2.96 8.03 25.44
C VAL A 55 -4.46 8.10 25.75
N GLU A 56 -5.28 8.19 24.71
CA GLU A 56 -6.73 8.41 24.80
C GLU A 56 -7.48 7.20 25.35
N THR A 57 -7.31 6.03 24.73
CA THR A 57 -8.08 4.82 25.09
C THR A 57 -7.47 4.03 26.24
N LYS A 58 -6.22 4.32 26.60
CA LYS A 58 -5.42 3.54 27.57
C LYS A 58 -5.28 2.05 27.22
N GLN A 59 -5.48 1.69 25.96
CA GLN A 59 -5.38 0.33 25.43
C GLN A 59 -4.33 0.25 24.31
N PRO A 60 -3.82 -0.95 23.96
CA PRO A 60 -2.94 -1.11 22.81
C PRO A 60 -3.58 -0.61 21.51
N ASP A 61 -2.90 0.28 20.77
CA ASP A 61 -3.35 0.72 19.44
C ASP A 61 -2.89 -0.25 18.35
N ARG A 62 -3.72 -1.26 18.10
CA ARG A 62 -3.41 -2.34 17.14
C ARG A 62 -3.24 -1.87 15.70
N LYS A 63 -3.72 -0.67 15.35
CA LYS A 63 -3.56 -0.08 14.01
C LYS A 63 -2.26 0.70 13.87
N ASN A 64 -1.61 1.03 14.99
CA ASN A 64 -0.32 1.71 15.01
C ASN A 64 0.82 0.68 14.92
N THR A 65 1.12 0.27 13.69
CA THR A 65 2.14 -0.74 13.38
C THR A 65 3.48 -0.12 12.98
N PHE A 66 4.56 -0.89 13.07
CA PHE A 66 5.89 -0.53 12.55
C PHE A 66 5.80 -0.05 11.10
N VAL A 67 5.19 -0.84 10.20
CA VAL A 67 5.07 -0.46 8.78
C VAL A 67 4.27 0.84 8.62
N GLY A 68 3.20 1.02 9.38
CA GLY A 68 2.41 2.27 9.36
C GLY A 68 3.25 3.49 9.73
N ARG A 69 4.09 3.37 10.76
CA ARG A 69 5.03 4.42 11.18
C ARG A 69 6.15 4.63 10.18
N LEU A 70 6.74 3.58 9.63
CA LEU A 70 7.77 3.65 8.58
C LEU A 70 7.27 4.39 7.34
N ILE A 71 6.06 4.07 6.87
CA ILE A 71 5.40 4.76 5.75
C ILE A 71 5.16 6.23 6.10
N SER A 72 4.66 6.50 7.30
CA SER A 72 4.38 7.87 7.74
C SER A 72 5.64 8.72 7.86
N TYR A 73 6.73 8.14 8.37
CA TYR A 73 8.03 8.79 8.47
C TYR A 73 8.55 9.13 7.08
N HIS A 74 8.59 8.16 6.16
CA HIS A 74 9.07 8.37 4.79
C HIS A 74 8.28 9.48 4.07
N LEU A 75 6.95 9.43 4.12
CA LEU A 75 6.10 10.30 3.32
C LEU A 75 5.87 11.67 3.94
N TYR A 76 5.70 11.75 5.27
CA TYR A 76 5.22 12.98 5.92
C TYR A 76 6.29 13.66 6.77
N VAL A 77 7.23 12.91 7.36
CA VAL A 77 8.34 13.50 8.11
C VAL A 77 9.47 13.88 7.16
N LYS A 78 9.83 12.98 6.24
CA LYS A 78 10.92 13.20 5.28
C LYS A 78 10.49 13.73 3.92
N GLY A 79 9.20 13.64 3.59
CA GLY A 79 8.68 14.12 2.30
C GLY A 79 9.20 13.35 1.08
N ARG A 80 9.63 12.09 1.27
CA ARG A 80 10.27 11.30 0.23
C ARG A 80 9.26 10.66 -0.73
N PRO A 81 9.57 10.49 -2.03
CA PRO A 81 8.64 9.90 -2.99
C PRO A 81 8.44 8.39 -2.79
N LYS A 82 7.17 7.98 -2.65
CA LYS A 82 6.79 6.57 -2.41
C LYS A 82 7.24 5.55 -3.46
N SER A 83 7.52 5.98 -4.69
CA SER A 83 7.84 5.10 -5.83
C SER A 83 9.34 4.89 -6.04
N LEU A 84 10.21 5.60 -5.31
CA LEU A 84 11.65 5.58 -5.53
C LEU A 84 12.34 4.64 -4.54
N ARG A 85 12.99 3.60 -5.08
CA ARG A 85 13.71 2.61 -4.26
C ARG A 85 14.85 3.20 -3.46
N LEU A 86 15.58 4.16 -4.02
CA LEU A 86 16.70 4.81 -3.35
C LEU A 86 16.24 5.56 -2.08
N ASP A 87 15.13 6.30 -2.17
CA ASP A 87 14.59 7.02 -1.02
C ASP A 87 14.15 6.11 0.11
N TRP A 88 13.60 4.93 -0.20
CA TRP A 88 13.31 3.92 0.80
C TRP A 88 14.58 3.35 1.45
N LYS A 89 15.67 3.18 0.69
CA LYS A 89 16.97 2.80 1.25
C LYS A 89 17.51 3.87 2.20
N HIS A 90 17.38 5.15 1.85
CA HIS A 90 17.73 6.24 2.77
C HIS A 90 16.87 6.24 4.03
N THR A 91 15.56 6.01 3.91
CA THR A 91 14.70 5.84 5.09
C THR A 91 15.19 4.72 5.99
N ILE A 92 15.48 3.53 5.45
CA ILE A 92 16.02 2.44 6.27
C ILE A 92 17.37 2.82 6.89
N ALA A 93 18.23 3.54 6.17
CA ALA A 93 19.51 4.01 6.68
C ALA A 93 19.33 5.00 7.86
N ASP A 94 18.32 5.86 7.84
CA ASP A 94 18.00 6.74 8.99
C ASP A 94 17.70 5.91 10.26
N TYR A 95 16.87 4.87 10.13
CA TYR A 95 16.53 4.00 11.26
C TYR A 95 17.75 3.21 11.77
N LEU A 96 18.64 2.81 10.88
CA LEU A 96 19.88 2.12 11.23
C LEU A 96 20.98 3.08 11.74
N GLY A 97 20.72 4.40 11.78
CA GLY A 97 21.70 5.40 12.21
C GLY A 97 22.84 5.63 11.22
N ALA A 98 22.65 5.26 9.96
CA ALA A 98 23.68 5.30 8.90
C ALA A 98 23.48 6.44 7.87
N ASN A 99 22.47 7.29 8.05
CA ASN A 99 22.22 8.44 7.18
C ASN A 99 21.88 9.69 8.00
N GLU A 100 20.62 9.89 8.39
CA GLU A 100 20.20 11.02 9.21
C GLU A 100 19.73 10.57 10.60
N ALA A 101 19.99 11.40 11.62
CA ALA A 101 19.43 11.19 12.94
C ALA A 101 17.90 11.44 12.92
N ILE A 102 17.14 10.50 13.49
CA ILE A 102 15.70 10.65 13.67
C ILE A 102 15.45 11.41 14.96
N ASP A 103 14.78 12.56 14.85
CA ASP A 103 14.28 13.31 16.01
C ASP A 103 13.06 12.61 16.62
N GLU A 104 13.18 12.23 17.89
CA GLU A 104 12.13 11.58 18.65
C GLU A 104 10.86 12.41 18.77
N VAL A 105 10.98 13.74 18.81
CA VAL A 105 9.85 14.67 18.99
C VAL A 105 8.96 14.70 17.75
N THR A 106 9.55 14.58 16.57
CA THR A 106 8.85 14.59 15.27
C THR A 106 8.50 13.18 14.79
N TYR A 107 8.92 12.13 15.52
CA TYR A 107 8.67 10.75 15.14
C TYR A 107 7.16 10.46 15.05
N PRO A 108 6.70 9.68 14.04
CA PRO A 108 5.30 9.42 13.85
C PRO A 108 4.63 8.89 15.12
N THR A 109 3.43 9.43 15.40
CA THR A 109 2.54 8.98 16.48
C THR A 109 3.03 9.21 17.90
N GLN A 110 4.13 9.95 18.10
CA GLN A 110 4.67 10.29 19.43
C GLN A 110 3.61 10.87 20.38
N LYS A 111 2.75 11.79 19.91
CA LYS A 111 1.70 12.41 20.75
C LYS A 111 0.49 11.51 21.04
N ARG A 112 0.34 10.41 20.32
CA ARG A 112 -0.83 9.50 20.42
C ARG A 112 -0.57 8.28 21.30
N LEU A 113 0.71 7.93 21.47
CA LEU A 113 1.17 6.81 22.28
C LEU A 113 1.81 7.32 23.57
N ARG A 114 1.70 6.53 24.64
CA ARG A 114 2.35 6.86 25.92
C ARG A 114 3.86 6.74 25.89
N THR A 115 4.38 5.94 24.97
CA THR A 115 5.81 5.69 24.78
C THR A 115 6.14 5.88 23.31
N ASN A 116 7.28 6.50 23.03
CA ASN A 116 7.78 6.63 21.67
C ASN A 116 8.23 5.25 21.14
N PRO A 117 7.67 4.76 20.03
CA PRO A 117 7.99 3.43 19.51
C PRO A 117 9.29 3.37 18.69
N LEU A 118 10.02 4.48 18.51
CA LEU A 118 11.20 4.55 17.66
C LEU A 118 12.21 3.44 17.94
N GLU A 119 12.54 3.19 19.20
CA GLU A 119 13.57 2.21 19.54
C GLU A 119 13.16 0.78 19.18
N GLY A 120 11.90 0.42 19.41
CA GLY A 120 11.35 -0.87 18.96
C GLY A 120 11.37 -0.99 17.43
N ASP A 121 11.04 0.10 16.73
CA ASP A 121 11.07 0.12 15.26
C ASP A 121 12.49 -0.02 14.69
N ARG A 122 13.50 0.57 15.35
CA ARG A 122 14.91 0.36 15.01
C ARG A 122 15.30 -1.10 15.21
N ALA A 123 14.91 -1.71 16.33
CA ALA A 123 15.20 -3.10 16.62
C ALA A 123 14.62 -4.04 15.55
N VAL A 124 13.40 -3.77 15.04
CA VAL A 124 12.85 -4.53 13.90
C VAL A 124 13.80 -4.49 12.70
N LEU A 125 14.21 -3.30 12.26
CA LEU A 125 15.07 -3.16 11.08
C LEU A 125 16.50 -3.68 11.29
N GLN A 126 17.02 -3.61 12.51
CA GLN A 126 18.32 -4.17 12.87
C GLN A 126 18.31 -5.69 12.80
N ASN A 127 17.21 -6.33 13.21
CA ASN A 127 17.05 -7.78 13.16
C ASN A 127 16.79 -8.32 11.75
N LEU A 128 16.34 -7.49 10.81
CA LEU A 128 16.21 -7.89 9.41
C LEU A 128 17.59 -7.98 8.74
N THR A 129 17.80 -9.06 7.99
CA THR A 129 18.92 -9.20 7.05
C THR A 129 18.84 -8.16 5.93
N ARG A 130 19.94 -7.96 5.22
CA ARG A 130 19.96 -7.09 4.03
C ARG A 130 18.90 -7.50 2.99
N ALA A 131 18.75 -8.81 2.76
CA ALA A 131 17.78 -9.34 1.80
C ALA A 131 16.33 -9.06 2.23
N GLU A 132 15.99 -9.26 3.51
CA GLU A 132 14.66 -8.96 4.04
C GLU A 132 14.35 -7.46 3.99
N ARG A 133 15.33 -6.59 4.25
CA ARG A 133 15.16 -5.14 4.07
C ARG A 133 14.90 -4.77 2.62
N ASP A 134 15.62 -5.38 1.67
CA ASP A 134 15.37 -5.17 0.24
C ASP A 134 13.97 -5.69 -0.18
N GLN A 135 13.52 -6.82 0.37
CA GLN A 135 12.17 -7.35 0.16
C GLN A 135 11.09 -6.43 0.74
N LEU A 136 11.29 -5.91 1.95
CA LEU A 136 10.40 -4.91 2.56
C LEU A 136 10.26 -3.68 1.67
N ILE A 137 11.37 -3.14 1.16
CA ILE A 137 11.35 -2.00 0.24
C ILE A 137 10.55 -2.32 -1.03
N GLN A 138 10.77 -3.49 -1.63
CA GLN A 138 10.06 -3.89 -2.84
C GLN A 138 8.55 -3.92 -2.61
N VAL A 139 8.09 -4.58 -1.53
CA VAL A 139 6.68 -4.67 -1.16
C VAL A 139 6.08 -3.30 -0.88
N LEU A 140 6.81 -2.40 -0.21
CA LEU A 140 6.37 -1.02 0.04
C LEU A 140 6.12 -0.26 -1.28
N ILE A 141 7.05 -0.34 -2.22
CA ILE A 141 6.93 0.32 -3.52
C ILE A 141 5.75 -0.24 -4.31
N GLU A 142 5.63 -1.56 -4.41
CA GLU A 142 4.53 -2.22 -5.12
C GLU A 142 3.18 -1.82 -4.52
N THR A 143 3.05 -1.91 -3.20
CA THR A 143 1.82 -1.56 -2.47
C THR A 143 1.42 -0.10 -2.68
N LEU A 144 2.38 0.82 -2.65
CA LEU A 144 2.13 2.26 -2.70
C LEU A 144 2.06 2.83 -4.12
N SER A 145 2.63 2.14 -5.11
CA SER A 145 2.67 2.53 -6.51
C SER A 145 1.53 1.91 -7.33
N ALA A 146 1.09 0.69 -7.01
CA ALA A 146 0.09 -0.06 -7.80
C ALA A 146 -1.32 0.54 -7.83
N ARG A 147 -1.61 1.64 -7.11
CA ARG A 147 -2.97 2.21 -7.01
C ARG A 147 -3.24 3.51 -7.77
N ARG A 148 -2.53 3.75 -8.87
CA ARG A 148 -2.98 4.69 -9.93
C ARG A 148 -3.35 3.96 -11.22
N GLN A 149 -4.27 2.99 -11.17
CA GLN A 149 -5.08 2.69 -12.34
C GLN A 149 -6.42 2.13 -11.87
N PRO A 150 -7.55 2.82 -12.08
CA PRO A 150 -8.79 2.07 -12.31
C PRO A 150 -8.49 1.05 -13.41
N PRO A 151 -8.99 -0.19 -13.35
CA PRO A 151 -8.98 -1.01 -14.55
C PRO A 151 -9.63 -0.15 -15.64
N ALA A 152 -8.88 0.19 -16.70
CA ALA A 152 -9.51 0.60 -17.93
C ALA A 152 -10.46 -0.57 -18.22
N LYS A 153 -11.77 -0.33 -18.10
CA LYS A 153 -12.76 -1.34 -18.45
C LYS A 153 -12.35 -1.80 -19.85
N SER A 154 -11.91 -3.04 -19.96
CA SER A 154 -11.64 -3.66 -21.25
C SER A 154 -12.97 -3.66 -21.98
N GLN A 155 -13.24 -2.60 -22.73
CA GLN A 155 -14.30 -2.62 -23.71
C GLN A 155 -13.93 -3.76 -24.66
N PRO A 156 -14.82 -4.71 -24.95
CA PRO A 156 -14.55 -5.68 -25.99
C PRO A 156 -14.28 -4.88 -27.26
N VAL A 157 -13.06 -4.99 -27.78
CA VAL A 157 -12.71 -4.42 -29.08
C VAL A 157 -13.59 -5.14 -30.09
N ARG A 158 -14.69 -4.51 -30.49
CA ARG A 158 -15.45 -4.93 -31.66
C ARG A 158 -14.54 -4.73 -32.85
N VAL A 159 -14.01 -5.84 -33.39
CA VAL A 159 -13.19 -5.81 -34.60
C VAL A 159 -14.10 -5.39 -35.74
N GLN A 160 -14.11 -4.10 -36.05
CA GLN A 160 -14.79 -3.55 -37.21
C GLN A 160 -13.72 -3.39 -38.30
N PRO A 161 -13.79 -4.11 -39.43
CA PRO A 161 -12.82 -3.94 -40.49
C PRO A 161 -13.04 -2.57 -41.13
N SER A 162 -12.09 -1.66 -40.95
CA SER A 162 -12.01 -0.39 -41.70
C SER A 162 -10.88 -0.45 -42.74
N PRO A 163 -11.01 0.24 -43.89
CA PRO A 163 -10.11 0.09 -45.02
C PRO A 163 -8.70 0.60 -44.71
N ARG A 164 -7.67 -0.07 -45.25
CA ARG A 164 -6.25 0.28 -45.05
C ARG A 164 -5.92 1.65 -45.68
N PRO A 165 -5.27 2.57 -44.94
CA PRO A 165 -4.47 3.62 -45.54
C PRO A 165 -3.04 3.12 -45.78
N VAL A 166 -2.51 3.36 -46.99
CA VAL A 166 -1.10 3.09 -47.34
C VAL A 166 -0.24 4.18 -46.72
N MET A 167 0.75 3.81 -45.88
CA MET A 167 1.75 4.76 -45.36
C MET A 167 3.03 4.72 -46.21
N PRO A 168 3.66 5.88 -46.50
CA PRO A 168 5.01 5.90 -47.05
C PRO A 168 6.05 5.60 -45.96
N VAL A 169 7.02 4.75 -46.29
CA VAL A 169 8.15 4.35 -45.42
C VAL A 169 9.18 5.48 -45.37
N ILE A 170 9.51 5.98 -44.18
CA ILE A 170 10.65 6.90 -43.96
C ILE A 170 11.79 6.10 -43.30
N PRO A 171 12.99 6.03 -43.90
CA PRO A 171 14.14 5.35 -43.31
C PRO A 171 14.76 6.16 -42.15
N PRO A 172 15.41 5.49 -41.17
CA PRO A 172 15.98 6.17 -40.00
C PRO A 172 17.15 7.07 -40.38
N THR A 173 17.09 8.35 -39.98
CA THR A 173 18.18 9.32 -40.17
C THR A 173 19.20 9.18 -39.05
N ALA A 174 20.49 9.07 -39.40
CA ALA A 174 21.60 9.11 -38.45
C ALA A 174 21.73 10.51 -37.81
N PRO A 175 22.20 10.62 -36.55
CA PRO A 175 22.36 11.92 -35.88
C PRO A 175 23.43 12.77 -36.57
N GLN A 176 23.10 14.03 -36.88
CA GLN A 176 24.03 15.00 -37.46
C GLN A 176 25.02 15.51 -36.40
N PRO A 177 26.34 15.57 -36.68
CA PRO A 177 27.31 16.23 -35.82
C PRO A 177 27.11 17.74 -35.87
N GLY A 178 26.97 18.40 -34.71
CA GLY A 178 26.80 19.86 -34.63
C GLY A 178 26.21 20.40 -33.32
N GLY A 179 25.79 19.55 -32.39
CA GLY A 179 25.15 19.98 -31.13
C GLY A 179 26.07 20.68 -30.11
N ALA A 180 27.36 20.89 -30.40
CA ALA A 180 28.31 21.50 -29.48
C ALA A 180 28.26 23.05 -29.46
N ASP A 181 27.64 23.69 -30.45
CA ASP A 181 27.57 25.15 -30.56
C ASP A 181 26.52 25.81 -29.63
N LEU A 182 25.76 25.02 -28.86
CA LEU A 182 24.73 25.52 -27.92
C LEU A 182 25.26 25.85 -26.52
N LEU A 183 26.58 25.82 -26.31
CA LEU A 183 27.23 26.09 -25.02
C LEU A 183 28.03 27.41 -25.00
N ARG A 184 27.60 28.42 -25.77
CA ARG A 184 28.21 29.76 -25.72
C ARG A 184 27.52 30.68 -24.71
#